data_AF-A0A449AZK0-F1
#
_entry.id   AF-A0A449AZK0-F1
#
_cell.length_a   1.000
_cell.length_b   1.000
_cell.length_c   1.000
_cell.angle_alpha   90.00
_cell.angle_beta   90.00
_cell.angle_gamma   90.00
#
_symmetry.space_group_name_H-M   'P 1'
#
loop_
_entity.id
_entity.type
_entity.pdbx_description
1 polymer ?
#
loop_
_entity_poly.entity_id
_entity_poly.type
_entity_poly.pdbx_seq_one_letter_code
_entity_poly.pdbx_strand_id
1 'polypeptide(L)'
;MKQYKVKKIPLKTKLQWAFFGKWPLERKTKPKILEYMFLVFNNIIAFLVQALLIYLLKITWNQESNQVFWNQIILLLQQNIAIKILICLVFVTYFANLILVIHVYYILNKTEFNKWISILGTLFALFYVFTPITIIVFCVAYAKNELAFE
;
A
#
# COMPACT_ATOMS: atom_id res chain seq x y z
N MET A 1 39.77 3.01 -27.61
CA MET A 1 38.78 2.79 -26.52
C MET A 1 38.42 4.12 -25.89
N LYS A 2 37.16 4.58 -25.98
CA LYS A 2 36.72 5.79 -25.25
C LYS A 2 36.70 5.48 -23.74
N GLN A 3 37.54 6.16 -22.96
CA GLN A 3 37.50 6.09 -21.51
C GLN A 3 36.26 6.83 -20.99
N TYR A 4 35.26 6.08 -20.51
CA TYR A 4 34.11 6.67 -19.82
C TYR A 4 34.56 7.18 -18.45
N LYS A 5 34.64 8.50 -18.27
CA LYS A 5 34.86 9.11 -16.96
C LYS A 5 33.59 8.91 -16.12
N VAL A 6 33.66 8.00 -15.14
CA VAL A 6 32.58 7.80 -14.16
C VAL A 6 32.51 9.04 -13.27
N LYS A 7 31.46 9.84 -13.43
CA LYS A 7 31.21 11.02 -12.61
C LYS A 7 30.92 10.57 -11.17
N LYS A 8 31.72 11.02 -10.20
CA LYS A 8 31.46 10.73 -8.77
C LYS A 8 30.14 11.36 -8.36
N ILE A 9 29.28 10.55 -7.76
CA ILE A 9 27.93 10.94 -7.35
C ILE A 9 28.00 11.57 -5.95
N PRO A 10 27.35 12.72 -5.71
CA PRO A 10 27.35 13.38 -4.41
C PRO A 10 26.77 12.48 -3.31
N LEU A 11 27.25 12.63 -2.07
CA LEU A 11 26.73 11.89 -0.91
C LEU A 11 25.23 12.14 -0.69
N LYS A 12 24.77 13.36 -0.90
CA LYS A 12 23.34 13.72 -0.84
C LYS A 12 22.49 12.84 -1.76
N THR A 13 22.96 12.63 -2.99
CA THR A 13 22.27 11.81 -3.99
C THR A 13 22.33 10.34 -3.63
N LYS A 14 23.42 9.85 -3.03
CA LYS A 14 23.51 8.47 -2.52
C LYS A 14 22.53 8.21 -1.37
N LEU A 15 22.41 9.14 -0.42
CA LEU A 15 21.44 9.04 0.67
C LEU A 15 20.01 9.07 0.14
N GLN A 16 19.72 9.97 -0.79
CA GLN A 16 18.42 9.99 -1.47
C GLN A 16 18.12 8.64 -2.14
N TRP A 17 19.10 8.05 -2.84
CA TRP A 17 18.92 6.77 -3.51
C TRP A 17 18.66 5.61 -2.55
N ALA A 18 19.18 5.67 -1.31
CA ALA A 18 18.95 4.64 -0.31
C ALA A 18 17.51 4.69 0.25
N PHE A 19 16.98 5.88 0.52
CA PHE A 19 15.67 6.04 1.16
C PHE A 19 14.51 6.16 0.16
N PHE A 20 14.70 6.95 -0.90
CA PHE A 20 13.64 7.28 -1.87
C PHE A 20 13.88 6.65 -3.24
N GLY A 21 15.03 5.98 -3.44
CA GLY A 21 15.45 5.47 -4.74
C GLY A 21 15.97 6.57 -5.68
N LYS A 22 16.38 6.15 -6.88
CA LYS A 22 16.80 7.07 -7.94
C LYS A 22 15.63 7.90 -8.44
N TRP A 23 15.86 9.08 -9.01
CA TRP A 23 14.78 9.83 -9.65
C TRP A 23 14.19 9.03 -10.83
N PRO A 24 12.89 9.20 -11.16
CA PRO A 24 12.26 8.49 -12.28
C PRO A 24 13.01 8.64 -13.61
N LEU A 25 13.57 9.83 -13.87
CA LEU A 25 14.35 10.15 -15.07
C LEU A 25 15.78 9.56 -15.06
N GLU A 26 16.28 9.14 -13.89
CA GLU A 26 17.63 8.59 -13.72
C GLU A 26 17.65 7.05 -13.80
N ARG A 27 16.48 6.40 -13.79
CA ARG A 27 16.37 4.94 -13.80
C ARG A 27 16.41 4.42 -15.24
N LYS A 28 17.27 3.41 -15.50
CA LYS A 28 17.35 2.71 -16.80
C LYS A 28 16.24 1.68 -17.00
N THR A 29 15.69 1.13 -15.91
CA THR A 29 14.61 0.13 -15.92
C THR A 29 13.34 0.74 -15.35
N LYS A 30 12.17 0.27 -15.81
CA LYS A 30 10.84 0.83 -15.48
C LYS A 30 10.51 0.55 -14.01
N PRO A 31 10.67 1.51 -13.07
CA PRO A 31 10.36 1.23 -11.67
C PRO A 31 8.87 1.06 -11.44
N LYS A 32 8.06 1.79 -12.22
CA LYS A 32 6.64 2.13 -12.01
C LYS A 32 5.74 0.93 -11.78
N ILE A 33 6.08 -0.18 -12.41
CA ILE A 33 5.39 -1.46 -12.34
C ILE A 33 5.47 -2.04 -10.92
N LEU A 34 6.65 -1.96 -10.29
CA LEU A 34 6.88 -2.56 -8.98
C LEU A 34 6.11 -1.84 -7.89
N GLU A 35 6.01 -0.50 -7.92
CA GLU A 35 5.25 0.22 -6.91
C GLU A 35 3.74 -0.10 -6.99
N TYR A 36 3.17 -0.25 -8.19
CA TYR A 36 1.79 -0.72 -8.35
C TYR A 36 1.60 -2.17 -7.88
N MET A 37 2.55 -3.06 -8.20
CA MET A 37 2.50 -4.44 -7.72
C MET A 37 2.56 -4.50 -6.19
N PHE A 38 3.44 -3.74 -5.54
CA PHE A 38 3.51 -3.68 -4.08
C PHE A 38 2.22 -3.16 -3.46
N LEU A 39 1.57 -2.16 -4.07
CA LEU A 39 0.25 -1.70 -3.64
C LEU A 39 -0.81 -2.79 -3.80
N VAL A 40 -0.84 -3.50 -4.93
CA VAL A 40 -1.77 -4.60 -5.15
C VAL A 40 -1.58 -5.68 -4.09
N PHE A 41 -0.34 -6.14 -3.86
CA PHE A 41 -0.05 -7.16 -2.84
C PHE A 41 -0.39 -6.70 -1.43
N ASN A 42 -0.03 -5.46 -1.05
CA ASN A 42 -0.36 -4.95 0.27
C ASN A 42 -1.88 -4.85 0.48
N ASN A 43 -2.64 -4.44 -0.55
CA ASN A 43 -4.10 -4.39 -0.47
C ASN A 43 -4.76 -5.79 -0.47
N ILE A 44 -4.15 -6.80 -1.10
CA ILE A 44 -4.58 -8.21 -0.96
C ILE A 44 -4.40 -8.68 0.49
N ILE A 45 -3.23 -8.43 1.09
CA ILE A 45 -2.96 -8.78 2.49
C ILE A 45 -3.93 -8.04 3.42
N ALA A 46 -4.11 -6.73 3.21
CA ALA A 46 -5.06 -5.92 3.98
C ALA A 46 -6.48 -6.47 3.89
N PHE A 47 -6.94 -6.86 2.69
CA PHE A 47 -8.25 -7.47 2.48
C PHE A 47 -8.40 -8.79 3.26
N LEU A 48 -7.40 -9.68 3.20
CA LEU A 48 -7.43 -10.95 3.93
C LEU A 48 -7.48 -10.74 5.44
N VAL A 49 -6.67 -9.80 5.97
CA VAL A 49 -6.66 -9.46 7.40
C VAL A 49 -8.00 -8.88 7.83
N GLN A 50 -8.59 -7.98 7.03
CA GLN A 50 -9.92 -7.41 7.30
C GLN A 50 -11.01 -8.47 7.30
N ALA A 51 -11.02 -9.36 6.30
CA ALA A 51 -12.00 -10.43 6.20
C ALA A 51 -11.93 -11.38 7.41
N LEU A 52 -10.71 -11.73 7.84
CA LEU A 52 -10.48 -12.58 8.99
C LEU A 52 -10.88 -11.89 10.31
N LEU A 53 -10.59 -10.59 10.45
CA LEU A 53 -11.03 -9.80 11.59
C LEU A 53 -12.56 -9.75 11.69
N ILE A 54 -13.26 -9.45 10.59
CA ILE A 54 -14.73 -9.43 10.55
C ILE A 54 -15.30 -10.81 10.88
N TYR A 55 -14.71 -11.88 10.34
CA TYR A 55 -15.13 -13.25 10.63
C TYR A 55 -15.02 -13.61 12.12
N LEU A 56 -13.88 -13.31 12.75
CA LEU A 56 -13.69 -13.57 14.18
C LEU A 56 -14.63 -12.71 15.04
N LEU A 57 -14.78 -11.43 14.71
CA LEU A 57 -15.72 -10.55 15.40
C LEU A 57 -17.15 -11.10 15.33
N LYS A 58 -17.58 -11.58 14.15
CA LYS A 58 -18.90 -12.20 13.96
C LYS A 58 -19.09 -13.44 14.82
N ILE A 59 -18.10 -14.32 14.92
CA ILE A 59 -18.19 -15.51 15.79
C ILE A 59 -18.36 -15.10 17.25
N THR A 60 -17.54 -14.13 17.70
CA THR A 60 -17.56 -13.68 19.09
C THR A 60 -18.81 -12.87 19.45
N TRP A 61 -19.48 -12.30 18.44
CA TRP A 61 -20.70 -11.49 18.62
C TRP A 61 -21.93 -12.32 19.01
N ASN A 62 -21.92 -13.63 18.78
CA ASN A 62 -23.07 -14.51 19.03
C ASN A 62 -23.27 -14.93 20.49
N GLN A 63 -22.56 -14.33 21.45
CA GLN A 63 -22.73 -14.63 22.87
C GLN A 63 -23.54 -13.53 23.55
N GLU A 64 -24.75 -13.92 23.96
CA GLU A 64 -25.75 -13.11 24.67
C GLU A 64 -25.13 -12.09 25.62
N SER A 65 -25.27 -10.80 25.31
CA SER A 65 -25.11 -9.78 26.35
C SER A 65 -25.90 -8.53 26.02
N ASN A 66 -26.73 -8.13 26.99
CA ASN A 66 -27.45 -6.86 27.06
C ASN A 66 -26.50 -5.69 27.40
N GLN A 67 -25.21 -5.82 27.07
CA GLN A 67 -24.15 -4.87 27.42
C GLN A 67 -24.03 -3.79 26.35
N VAL A 68 -23.65 -2.58 26.79
CA VAL A 68 -23.33 -1.45 25.90
C VAL A 68 -22.21 -1.87 24.93
N PHE A 69 -22.42 -1.63 23.63
CA PHE A 69 -21.53 -1.99 22.51
C PHE A 69 -20.02 -1.83 22.80
N TRP A 70 -19.62 -0.70 23.38
CA TRP A 70 -18.22 -0.40 23.68
C TRP A 70 -17.61 -1.33 24.74
N ASN A 71 -18.38 -1.75 25.74
CA ASN A 71 -17.89 -2.64 26.79
C ASN A 71 -17.63 -4.05 26.25
N GLN A 72 -18.46 -4.50 25.30
CA GLN A 72 -18.24 -5.78 24.61
C GLN A 72 -16.95 -5.75 23.81
N ILE A 73 -16.67 -4.67 23.07
CA ILE A 73 -15.41 -4.53 22.32
C ILE A 73 -14.21 -4.57 23.27
N ILE A 74 -14.26 -3.86 24.40
CA ILE A 74 -13.16 -3.85 25.38
C ILE A 74 -12.93 -5.25 25.96
N LEU A 75 -13.99 -5.96 26.33
CA LEU A 75 -13.90 -7.35 26.80
C LEU A 75 -13.30 -8.29 25.75
N LEU A 76 -13.77 -8.20 24.50
CA LEU A 76 -13.26 -9.00 23.39
C LEU A 76 -11.78 -8.72 23.14
N LEU A 77 -11.37 -7.45 23.18
CA LEU A 77 -9.99 -7.07 23.07
C LEU A 77 -9.16 -7.61 24.22
N GLN A 78 -9.63 -7.55 25.47
CA GLN A 78 -8.88 -8.04 26.61
C GLN A 78 -8.65 -9.55 26.54
N GLN A 79 -9.70 -10.31 26.20
CA GLN A 79 -9.73 -11.77 26.25
C GLN A 79 -9.04 -12.42 25.03
N ASN A 80 -9.18 -11.87 23.83
CA ASN A 80 -8.70 -12.52 22.61
C ASN A 80 -7.38 -11.94 22.10
N ILE A 81 -6.29 -12.65 22.34
CA ILE A 81 -4.95 -12.30 21.82
C ILE A 81 -4.93 -12.27 20.29
N ALA A 82 -5.65 -13.18 19.62
CA ALA A 82 -5.73 -13.21 18.16
C ALA A 82 -6.28 -11.91 17.56
N ILE A 83 -7.32 -11.33 18.19
CA ILE A 83 -7.91 -10.05 17.75
C ILE A 83 -6.91 -8.91 17.93
N LYS A 84 -6.14 -8.89 19.02
CA LYS A 84 -5.07 -7.89 19.24
C LYS A 84 -4.01 -7.95 18.12
N ILE A 85 -3.56 -9.15 17.77
CA ILE A 85 -2.56 -9.36 16.71
C ILE A 85 -3.13 -8.89 15.37
N LEU A 86 -4.38 -9.22 15.05
CA LEU A 86 -5.01 -8.80 13.80
C LEU A 86 -5.18 -7.28 13.70
N ILE A 87 -5.55 -6.62 14.80
CA ILE A 87 -5.62 -5.16 14.84
C ILE A 87 -4.23 -4.55 14.63
N CYS A 88 -3.19 -5.12 15.25
CA CYS A 88 -1.82 -4.68 15.00
C CYS A 88 -1.43 -4.84 13.53
N LEU A 89 -1.77 -5.97 12.91
CA LEU A 89 -1.54 -6.22 11.48
C LEU A 89 -2.29 -5.22 10.59
N VAL A 90 -3.53 -4.87 10.93
CA VAL A 90 -4.30 -3.81 10.24
C VAL A 90 -3.56 -2.47 10.26
N PHE A 91 -2.97 -2.09 11.39
CA PHE A 91 -2.17 -0.86 11.46
C PHE A 91 -0.89 -0.97 10.63
N VAL A 92 -0.20 -2.11 10.66
CA VAL A 92 1.03 -2.33 9.87
C VAL A 92 0.75 -2.23 8.37
N THR A 93 -0.29 -2.89 7.86
CA THR A 93 -0.68 -2.82 6.44
C THR A 93 -1.16 -1.42 6.05
N TYR A 94 -1.80 -0.70 6.97
CA TYR A 94 -2.17 0.70 6.76
C TYR A 94 -0.94 1.62 6.63
N PHE A 95 0.04 1.50 7.52
CA PHE A 95 1.30 2.26 7.41
C PHE A 95 2.09 1.89 6.15
N ALA A 96 2.12 0.61 5.77
CA ALA A 96 2.71 0.19 4.50
C ALA A 96 2.00 0.85 3.31
N ASN A 97 0.66 0.91 3.31
CA ASN A 97 -0.10 1.63 2.29
C ASN A 97 0.26 3.11 2.25
N LEU A 98 0.40 3.79 3.40
CA LEU A 98 0.81 5.21 3.44
C LEU A 98 2.17 5.43 2.77
N ILE A 99 3.17 4.62 3.09
CA ILE A 99 4.50 4.73 2.49
C ILE A 99 4.43 4.51 0.98
N LEU A 100 3.74 3.46 0.55
CA LEU A 100 3.60 3.13 -0.88
C LEU A 100 2.84 4.22 -1.65
N VAL A 101 1.80 4.81 -1.06
CA VAL A 101 1.05 5.92 -1.66
C VAL A 101 1.95 7.15 -1.85
N ILE A 102 2.78 7.50 -0.85
CA ILE A 102 3.76 8.59 -0.98
C ILE A 102 4.72 8.33 -2.15
N HIS A 103 5.21 7.09 -2.27
CA HIS A 103 6.07 6.69 -3.38
C HIS A 103 5.37 6.81 -4.73
N VAL A 104 4.10 6.42 -4.84
CA VAL A 104 3.33 6.59 -6.09
C VAL A 104 3.13 8.05 -6.44
N TYR A 105 2.81 8.92 -5.48
CA TYR A 105 2.70 10.38 -5.74
C TYR A 105 4.02 11.01 -6.19
N TYR A 106 5.15 10.55 -5.63
CA TYR A 106 6.48 11.00 -6.06
C TYR A 106 6.78 10.66 -7.53
N ILE A 107 6.22 9.55 -8.02
CA ILE A 107 6.40 9.05 -9.40
C ILE A 107 5.39 9.71 -10.35
N LEU A 108 4.12 9.78 -9.95
CA LEU A 108 2.96 10.28 -10.71
C LEU A 108 3.23 11.61 -11.42
N ASN A 109 3.85 12.56 -10.72
CA ASN A 109 4.07 13.90 -11.24
C ASN A 109 4.93 13.94 -12.51
N LYS A 110 5.81 12.96 -12.71
CA LYS A 110 6.86 13.05 -13.74
C LYS A 110 6.63 12.16 -14.95
N THR A 111 5.67 11.21 -14.92
CA THR A 111 5.77 10.09 -15.87
C THR A 111 4.50 9.41 -16.35
N GLU A 112 3.29 9.82 -15.92
CA GLU A 112 2.06 9.11 -16.28
C GLU A 112 1.13 9.93 -17.16
N PHE A 113 0.61 9.29 -18.21
CA PHE A 113 -0.36 9.87 -19.14
C PHE A 113 -1.78 9.87 -18.53
N ASN A 114 -2.11 8.87 -17.70
CA ASN A 114 -3.44 8.71 -17.10
C ASN A 114 -3.41 8.78 -15.57
N LYS A 115 -2.89 9.90 -15.05
CA LYS A 115 -2.64 10.15 -13.62
C LYS A 115 -3.86 9.94 -12.72
N TRP A 116 -5.06 10.20 -13.25
CA TRP A 116 -6.32 10.14 -12.51
C TRP A 116 -6.61 8.75 -11.94
N ILE A 117 -6.24 7.67 -12.66
CA ILE A 117 -6.51 6.30 -12.22
C ILE A 117 -5.65 5.97 -10.99
N SER A 118 -4.37 6.33 -11.03
CA SER A 118 -3.46 6.14 -9.91
C SER A 118 -3.85 7.00 -8.71
N ILE A 119 -4.31 8.25 -8.93
CA ILE A 119 -4.84 9.13 -7.88
C ILE A 119 -6.08 8.53 -7.21
N LEU A 120 -7.03 8.02 -8.00
CA LEU A 120 -8.20 7.31 -7.48
C LEU A 120 -7.80 6.06 -6.69
N GLY A 121 -6.84 5.29 -7.19
CA GLY A 121 -6.29 4.13 -6.50
C GLY A 121 -5.68 4.50 -5.15
N THR A 122 -4.88 5.56 -5.10
CA THR A 122 -4.28 6.03 -3.84
C THR A 122 -5.33 6.56 -2.86
N LEU A 123 -6.38 7.23 -3.33
CA LEU A 123 -7.50 7.64 -2.47
C LEU A 123 -8.21 6.44 -1.86
N PHE A 124 -8.56 5.43 -2.66
CA PHE A 124 -9.19 4.21 -2.14
C PHE A 124 -8.28 3.43 -1.20
N ALA A 125 -6.97 3.39 -1.47
CA ALA A 125 -5.98 2.77 -0.58
C ALA A 125 -5.92 3.43 0.81
N LEU A 126 -6.10 4.76 0.88
CA LEU A 126 -6.14 5.52 2.13
C LEU A 126 -7.42 5.28 2.93
N PHE A 127 -8.56 5.13 2.24
CA PHE A 127 -9.84 4.85 2.91
C PHE A 127 -9.91 3.44 3.50
N TYR A 128 -8.97 2.54 3.17
CA TYR A 128 -8.73 1.19 3.70
C TYR A 128 -9.90 0.19 3.61
N VAL A 129 -11.15 0.61 3.78
CA VAL A 129 -12.38 -0.16 3.56
C VAL A 129 -12.54 -0.56 2.09
N PHE A 130 -12.01 0.23 1.17
CA PHE A 130 -12.10 -0.01 -0.27
C PHE A 130 -10.94 -0.86 -0.82
N THR A 131 -10.29 -1.70 -0.01
CA THR A 131 -9.20 -2.60 -0.44
C THR A 131 -9.50 -3.40 -1.73
N PRO A 132 -10.68 -4.03 -1.94
CA PRO A 132 -10.94 -4.77 -3.18
C PRO A 132 -11.01 -3.86 -4.41
N ILE A 133 -11.63 -2.68 -4.26
CA ILE A 133 -11.72 -1.69 -5.35
C ILE A 133 -10.31 -1.15 -5.66
N THR A 134 -9.52 -0.92 -4.62
CA THR A 134 -8.13 -0.45 -4.72
C THR A 134 -7.27 -1.42 -5.53
N ILE A 135 -7.42 -2.73 -5.31
CA ILE A 135 -6.73 -3.77 -6.09
C ILE A 135 -7.06 -3.63 -7.58
N ILE A 136 -8.35 -3.55 -7.93
CA ILE A 136 -8.80 -3.45 -9.32
C ILE A 136 -8.24 -2.17 -9.97
N VAL A 137 -8.33 -1.03 -9.29
CA VAL A 137 -7.86 0.25 -9.82
C VAL A 137 -6.36 0.24 -10.04
N PHE A 138 -5.56 -0.32 -9.14
CA PHE A 138 -4.12 -0.42 -9.35
C PHE A 138 -3.73 -1.46 -10.39
N CYS A 139 -4.48 -2.55 -10.57
CA CYS A 139 -4.28 -3.45 -11.71
C CYS A 139 -4.54 -2.74 -13.06
N VAL A 140 -5.55 -1.88 -13.13
CA VAL A 140 -5.81 -1.06 -14.33
C VAL A 140 -4.72 -0.02 -14.53
N ALA A 141 -4.27 0.65 -13.46
CA ALA A 141 -3.15 1.60 -13.53
C ALA A 141 -1.86 0.91 -14.00
N TYR A 142 -1.61 -0.31 -13.51
CA TYR A 142 -0.51 -1.16 -13.94
C TYR A 142 -0.60 -1.44 -15.45
N ALA A 143 -1.71 -2.02 -15.93
CA ALA A 143 -1.87 -2.40 -17.34
C ALA A 143 -1.79 -1.20 -18.29
N LYS A 144 -2.40 -0.07 -17.94
CA LYS A 144 -2.33 1.14 -18.77
C LYS A 144 -0.94 1.75 -18.82
N ASN A 145 -0.17 1.66 -17.74
CA ASN A 145 1.21 2.11 -17.74
C ASN A 145 2.12 1.13 -18.48
N GLU A 146 1.90 -0.18 -18.36
CA GLU A 146 2.65 -1.20 -19.09
C GLU A 146 2.55 -0.99 -20.61
N LEU A 147 1.31 -0.82 -21.12
CA LEU A 147 1.01 -0.52 -22.53
C LEU A 147 1.62 0.79 -23.05
N ALA A 148 1.83 1.78 -22.17
CA ALA A 148 2.45 3.05 -22.55
C ALA A 148 4.00 2.98 -22.64
N PHE A 149 4.58 1.85 -22.23
CA PHE A 149 6.03 1.65 -22.26
C PHE A 149 6.46 0.47 -23.15
N GLU A 150 5.54 -0.24 -23.79
CA GLU A 150 5.81 -1.05 -24.98
C GLU A 150 5.88 -0.16 -26.23
#